data_AF-A0A1F7BIP9-F1
#
_entry.id   AF-A0A1F7BIP9-F1
#
_cell.length_a   1.000
_cell.length_b   1.000
_cell.length_c   1.000
_cell.angle_alpha   90.00
_cell.angle_beta   90.00
_cell.angle_gamma   90.00
#
_symmetry.space_group_name_H-M   'P 1'
#
loop_
_entity.id
_entity.type
_entity.pdbx_description
1 polymer ?
#
loop_
_entity_poly.entity_id
_entity_poly.type
_entity_poly.pdbx_seq_one_letter_code
_entity_poly.pdbx_strand_id
1 'polypeptide(L)'
;MRRFLGSAWFPFLMCLVMAGVSAAAFAMLAPSGESVGNSEIVKWMNIGAWAVGPVMAIPSIIGIGILNLLRRLFRIRRVEVFHPIVVLIGVVPWFVFAWILSEEPPFTPIARAVVEFLTRPMLWGSLVAILLTILLSIPLLLPKKK
;
A
#
# COMPACT_ATOMS: atom_id res chain seq x y z
N MET A 1 16.94 16.32 2.34
CA MET A 1 15.60 15.82 1.97
C MET A 1 15.46 15.41 0.50
N ARG A 2 15.69 16.30 -0.49
CA ARG A 2 15.54 15.94 -1.92
C ARG A 2 16.34 14.71 -2.37
N ARG A 3 17.59 14.57 -1.89
CA ARG A 3 18.43 13.39 -2.14
C ARG A 3 17.80 12.08 -1.64
N PHE A 4 17.12 12.12 -0.49
CA PHE A 4 16.42 10.96 0.06
C PHE A 4 15.18 10.60 -0.77
N LEU A 5 14.37 11.60 -1.11
CA LEU A 5 13.15 11.43 -1.90
C LEU A 5 13.43 10.93 -3.33
N GLY A 6 14.61 11.20 -3.88
CA GLY A 6 15.06 10.67 -5.17
C GLY A 6 15.84 9.35 -5.08
N SER A 7 15.96 8.75 -3.89
CA SER A 7 16.71 7.51 -3.66
C SER A 7 15.81 6.28 -3.54
N ALA A 8 16.39 5.10 -3.71
CA ALA A 8 15.70 3.82 -3.53
C ALA A 8 15.23 3.55 -2.08
N TRP A 9 15.62 4.39 -1.11
CA TRP A 9 15.13 4.30 0.26
C TRP A 9 13.71 4.83 0.43
N PHE A 10 13.29 5.79 -0.39
CA PHE A 10 11.95 6.36 -0.29
C PHE A 10 10.84 5.36 -0.62
N PRO A 11 10.90 4.57 -1.72
CA PRO A 11 9.90 3.55 -2.02
C PRO A 11 9.89 2.43 -0.99
N PHE A 12 11.08 2.03 -0.50
CA PHE A 12 11.20 1.05 0.57
C PHE A 12 10.49 1.53 1.84
N LEU A 13 10.73 2.79 2.26
CA LEU A 13 10.04 3.39 3.39
C LEU A 13 8.52 3.40 3.20
N MET A 14 8.02 3.78 2.02
CA MET A 14 6.57 3.81 1.77
C MET A 14 5.96 2.40 1.76
N CYS A 15 6.68 1.38 1.28
CA CYS A 15 6.24 -0.02 1.39
C CYS A 15 6.20 -0.49 2.85
N LEU A 16 7.19 -0.09 3.67
CA LEU A 16 7.18 -0.36 5.11
C LEU A 16 6.03 0.34 5.83
N VAL A 17 5.75 1.59 5.47
CA VAL A 17 4.59 2.34 5.99
C VAL A 17 3.30 1.62 5.64
N MET A 18 3.11 1.24 4.37
CA MET A 18 1.92 0.49 3.94
C MET A 18 1.77 -0.82 4.73
N ALA A 19 2.87 -1.57 4.91
CA ALA A 19 2.87 -2.81 5.66
C ALA A 19 2.51 -2.60 7.14
N GLY A 20 3.19 -1.65 7.80
CA GLY A 20 3.01 -1.35 9.22
C GLY A 20 1.62 -0.78 9.52
N VAL A 21 1.13 0.15 8.70
CA VAL A 21 -0.20 0.74 8.87
C VAL A 21 -1.30 -0.29 8.61
N SER A 22 -1.14 -1.17 7.62
CA SER A 22 -2.11 -2.26 7.43
C SER A 22 -2.17 -3.18 8.66
N ALA A 23 -1.02 -3.59 9.19
CA ALA A 23 -0.95 -4.42 10.39
C ALA A 23 -1.56 -3.72 11.62
N ALA A 24 -1.26 -2.42 11.80
CA ALA A 24 -1.85 -1.62 12.87
C ALA A 24 -3.36 -1.45 12.69
N ALA A 25 -3.84 -1.21 11.47
CA ALA A 25 -5.27 -1.11 11.16
C ALA A 25 -6.00 -2.42 11.47
N PHE A 26 -5.40 -3.57 11.13
CA PHE A 26 -5.94 -4.87 11.52
C PHE A 26 -6.07 -5.02 13.04
N ALA A 27 -5.02 -4.67 13.79
CA ALA A 27 -5.03 -4.72 15.25
C ALA A 27 -6.07 -3.76 15.88
N MET A 28 -6.27 -2.58 15.30
CA MET A 28 -7.22 -1.58 15.79
C MET A 28 -8.67 -1.87 15.42
N LEU A 29 -8.91 -2.41 14.22
CA LEU A 29 -10.26 -2.75 13.76
C LEU A 29 -10.82 -3.99 14.45
N ALA A 30 -9.96 -4.88 14.96
CA ALA A 30 -10.33 -6.08 15.70
C ALA A 30 -11.53 -6.83 15.07
N PRO A 31 -11.40 -7.29 13.81
CA PRO A 31 -12.51 -7.89 13.08
C PRO A 31 -13.08 -9.11 13.81
N SER A 32 -14.40 -9.08 14.02
CA SER A 32 -15.15 -10.07 14.80
C SER A 32 -15.37 -11.38 14.04
N GLY A 33 -15.53 -11.28 12.72
CA GLY A 33 -15.94 -12.40 11.87
C GLY A 33 -17.39 -12.85 12.09
N GLU A 34 -18.22 -12.12 12.84
CA GLU A 34 -19.63 -12.46 13.07
C GLU A 34 -20.40 -12.61 11.75
N SER A 35 -20.11 -11.72 10.80
CA SER A 35 -20.75 -11.69 9.48
C SER A 35 -20.39 -12.92 8.61
N VAL A 36 -19.27 -13.59 8.90
CA VAL A 36 -18.73 -14.70 8.11
C VAL A 36 -19.54 -15.97 8.31
N GLY A 37 -20.06 -16.22 9.52
CA GLY A 37 -20.87 -17.40 9.83
C GLY A 37 -20.13 -18.74 9.78
N ASN A 38 -18.79 -18.73 9.66
CA ASN A 38 -17.94 -19.92 9.67
C ASN A 38 -16.70 -19.67 10.54
N SER A 39 -16.64 -20.35 11.69
CA SER A 39 -15.60 -20.17 12.70
C SER A 39 -14.21 -20.62 12.24
N GLU A 40 -14.12 -21.59 11.33
CA GLU A 40 -12.84 -22.06 10.81
C GLU A 40 -12.20 -21.01 9.90
N ILE A 41 -12.98 -20.39 9.01
CA ILE A 41 -12.52 -19.28 8.16
C ILE A 41 -12.03 -18.12 9.03
N VAL A 42 -12.80 -17.74 10.05
CA VAL A 42 -12.46 -16.65 10.97
C VAL A 42 -11.17 -16.95 11.72
N LYS A 43 -10.95 -18.19 12.16
CA LYS A 43 -9.71 -18.61 12.82
C LYS A 43 -8.49 -18.43 11.90
N TRP A 44 -8.56 -18.92 10.67
CA TRP A 44 -7.45 -18.79 9.72
C TRP A 44 -7.18 -17.34 9.32
N MET A 45 -8.25 -16.56 9.09
CA MET A 45 -8.12 -15.14 8.76
C MET A 45 -7.52 -14.34 9.91
N ASN A 46 -7.88 -14.61 11.16
CA ASN A 46 -7.24 -13.95 12.32
C ASN A 46 -5.74 -14.22 12.41
N ILE A 47 -5.29 -15.43 12.09
CA ILE A 47 -3.87 -15.80 12.10
C ILE A 47 -3.12 -15.13 10.95
N GLY A 48 -3.73 -15.00 9.77
CA GLY A 48 -3.05 -14.54 8.56
C GLY A 48 -3.21 -13.04 8.25
N ALA A 49 -4.26 -12.38 8.74
CA ALA A 49 -4.66 -11.05 8.28
C ALA A 49 -3.66 -9.94 8.68
N TRP A 50 -2.87 -10.12 9.73
CA TRP A 50 -1.78 -9.18 10.04
C TRP A 50 -0.72 -9.12 8.93
N ALA A 51 -0.55 -10.21 8.17
CA ALA A 51 0.45 -10.31 7.11
C ALA A 51 0.00 -9.65 5.78
N VAL A 52 -1.23 -9.16 5.71
CA VAL A 52 -1.78 -8.50 4.50
C VAL A 52 -0.91 -7.33 4.07
N GLY A 53 -0.52 -6.48 5.02
CA GLY A 53 0.42 -5.38 4.81
C GLY A 53 1.70 -5.81 4.09
N PRO A 54 2.52 -6.68 4.71
CA PRO A 54 3.73 -7.25 4.09
C PRO A 54 3.49 -7.90 2.73
N VAL A 55 2.42 -8.68 2.58
CA VAL A 55 2.08 -9.39 1.33
C VAL A 55 1.81 -8.41 0.19
N MET A 56 1.25 -7.23 0.45
CA MET A 56 1.04 -6.18 -0.56
C MET A 56 2.31 -5.35 -0.81
N ALA A 57 3.14 -5.16 0.22
CA ALA A 57 4.37 -4.38 0.12
C ALA A 57 5.42 -5.04 -0.79
N ILE A 58 5.50 -6.38 -0.79
CA ILE A 58 6.41 -7.15 -1.64
C ILE A 58 6.17 -6.94 -3.15
N PRO A 59 4.96 -7.19 -3.71
CA PRO A 59 4.70 -6.93 -5.12
C PRO A 59 4.85 -5.44 -5.46
N SER A 60 4.51 -4.54 -4.53
CA SER A 60 4.71 -3.10 -4.71
C SER A 60 6.18 -2.75 -4.87
N ILE A 61 7.06 -3.26 -4.00
CA ILE A 61 8.49 -2.95 -4.08
C ILE A 61 9.13 -3.55 -5.34
N ILE A 62 8.70 -4.75 -5.75
CA ILE A 62 9.13 -5.38 -6.99
C ILE A 62 8.71 -4.52 -8.19
N GLY A 63 7.43 -4.13 -8.27
CA GLY A 63 6.91 -3.28 -9.35
C GLY A 63 7.61 -1.92 -9.43
N ILE A 64 7.79 -1.26 -8.28
CA ILE A 64 8.53 0.01 -8.18
C ILE A 64 10.00 -0.19 -8.60
N GLY A 65 10.62 -1.31 -8.20
CA GLY A 65 11.98 -1.69 -8.60
C GLY A 65 12.13 -1.79 -10.12
N ILE A 66 11.20 -2.49 -10.77
CA ILE A 66 11.16 -2.64 -12.24
C ILE A 66 10.99 -1.26 -12.90
N LEU A 67 10.04 -0.44 -12.45
CA LEU A 67 9.81 0.89 -13.03
C LEU A 67 11.02 1.82 -12.87
N ASN A 68 11.70 1.77 -11.71
CA ASN A 68 12.93 2.51 -11.50
C ASN A 68 14.08 1.99 -12.38
N LEU A 69 14.16 0.68 -12.62
CA LEU A 69 15.13 0.10 -13.56
C LEU A 69 14.86 0.60 -14.99
N LEU A 70 13.61 0.57 -15.45
CA LEU A 70 13.23 1.11 -16.76
C LEU A 70 13.58 2.60 -16.87
N ARG A 71 13.25 3.40 -15.85
CA ARG A 71 13.63 4.83 -15.81
C ARG A 71 15.15 5.03 -15.92
N ARG A 72 15.94 4.11 -15.36
CA ARG A 72 17.40 4.12 -15.46
C ARG A 72 17.91 3.76 -16.85
N LEU A 73 17.24 2.85 -17.56
CA LEU A 73 17.57 2.43 -18.93
C LEU A 73 17.24 3.54 -19.95
N PHE A 74 16.09 4.20 -19.82
CA PHE A 74 15.65 5.27 -20.73
C PHE A 74 16.24 6.65 -20.43
N ARG A 75 17.24 6.77 -19.54
CA ARG A 75 17.91 8.02 -19.15
C ARG A 75 17.00 9.14 -18.61
N ILE A 76 15.78 8.83 -18.17
CA ILE A 76 14.81 9.78 -17.55
C ILE A 76 15.18 10.05 -16.06
N ARG A 77 16.46 9.90 -15.68
CA ARG A 77 16.90 10.02 -14.29
C ARG A 77 16.84 11.45 -13.76
N ARG A 78 16.95 12.44 -14.65
CA ARG A 78 17.07 13.87 -14.29
C ARG A 78 15.77 14.48 -13.76
N VAL A 79 14.64 13.85 -14.01
CA VAL A 79 13.34 14.39 -13.58
C VAL A 79 12.99 13.78 -12.22
N GLU A 80 13.31 14.51 -11.15
CA GLU A 80 13.09 14.08 -9.75
C GLU A 80 11.61 13.78 -9.48
N VAL A 81 10.68 14.43 -10.18
CA VAL A 81 9.22 14.29 -10.03
C VAL A 81 8.68 12.91 -10.48
N PHE A 82 9.39 12.18 -11.35
CA PHE A 82 8.94 10.83 -11.71
C PHE A 82 9.09 9.83 -10.55
N HIS A 83 9.95 10.13 -9.58
CA HIS A 83 10.18 9.22 -8.47
C HIS A 83 8.92 8.99 -7.62
N PRO A 84 8.20 10.03 -7.14
CA PRO A 84 6.94 9.82 -6.44
C PRO A 84 5.85 9.21 -7.32
N ILE A 85 5.80 9.53 -8.62
CA ILE A 85 4.85 8.90 -9.55
C ILE A 85 5.07 7.39 -9.60
N VAL A 86 6.32 6.93 -9.68
CA VAL A 86 6.64 5.50 -9.65
C VAL A 86 6.19 4.84 -8.34
N VAL A 87 6.38 5.52 -7.20
CA VAL A 87 5.90 5.01 -5.90
C VAL A 87 4.37 4.89 -5.89
N LEU A 88 3.66 5.93 -6.36
CA LEU A 88 2.20 5.92 -6.45
C LEU A 88 1.70 4.80 -7.35
N ILE A 89 2.34 4.53 -8.48
CA ILE A 89 1.97 3.39 -9.36
C ILE A 89 2.06 2.05 -8.59
N GLY A 90 3.01 1.91 -7.66
CA GLY A 90 3.13 0.70 -6.85
C GLY A 90 2.08 0.57 -5.74
N VAL A 91 1.54 1.67 -5.22
CA VAL A 91 0.68 1.67 -4.02
C VAL A 91 -0.80 1.91 -4.36
N VAL A 92 -1.10 2.81 -5.30
CA VAL A 92 -2.47 3.19 -5.69
C VAL A 92 -3.33 2.00 -6.12
N PRO A 93 -2.82 1.01 -6.89
CA PRO A 93 -3.63 -0.16 -7.25
C PRO A 93 -4.23 -0.89 -6.05
N TRP A 94 -3.52 -0.97 -4.91
CA TRP A 94 -4.04 -1.60 -3.70
C TRP A 94 -5.16 -0.79 -3.04
N PHE A 95 -5.06 0.53 -3.06
CA PHE A 95 -6.13 1.40 -2.60
C PHE A 95 -7.39 1.24 -3.45
N VAL A 96 -7.23 1.30 -4.78
CA VAL A 96 -8.35 1.15 -5.73
C VAL A 96 -8.98 -0.24 -5.61
N PHE A 97 -8.15 -1.28 -5.51
CA PHE A 97 -8.62 -2.65 -5.33
C PHE A 97 -9.42 -2.80 -4.02
N ALA A 98 -8.91 -2.24 -2.91
CA ALA A 98 -9.62 -2.27 -1.64
C ALA A 98 -10.94 -1.48 -1.67
N TRP A 99 -10.92 -0.32 -2.32
CA TRP A 99 -12.10 0.51 -2.49
C TRP A 99 -13.20 -0.26 -3.24
N ILE A 100 -12.87 -0.85 -4.38
CA ILE A 100 -13.81 -1.65 -5.18
C ILE A 100 -14.35 -2.83 -4.36
N LEU A 101 -13.46 -3.59 -3.68
CA LEU A 101 -13.88 -4.71 -2.83
C LEU A 101 -14.78 -4.29 -1.66
N SER A 102 -14.72 -3.03 -1.22
CA SER A 102 -15.57 -2.52 -0.14
C SER A 102 -16.97 -2.12 -0.60
N GLU A 103 -17.15 -1.86 -1.90
CA GLU A 103 -18.44 -1.53 -2.50
C GLU A 103 -19.21 -2.77 -2.97
N GLU A 104 -18.51 -3.87 -3.28
CA GLU A 104 -19.15 -5.10 -3.73
C GLU A 104 -19.80 -5.88 -2.58
N PRO A 105 -21.09 -6.28 -2.70
CA PRO A 105 -21.77 -7.06 -1.67
C PRO A 105 -21.17 -8.48 -1.54
N PRO A 106 -20.70 -8.89 -0.35
CA PRO A 106 -20.07 -10.19 -0.18
C PRO A 106 -21.09 -11.32 0.02
N PHE A 107 -21.24 -12.17 -1.01
CA PHE A 107 -22.23 -13.26 -1.02
C PHE A 107 -21.76 -14.56 -0.33
N THR A 108 -20.44 -14.79 -0.21
CA THR A 108 -19.89 -16.01 0.39
C THR A 108 -19.23 -15.72 1.75
N PRO A 109 -19.16 -16.72 2.67
CA PRO A 109 -18.41 -16.58 3.93
C PRO A 109 -16.97 -16.11 3.72
N ILE A 110 -16.29 -16.66 2.70
CA ILE A 110 -14.93 -16.26 2.34
C ILE A 110 -14.88 -14.80 1.90
N ALA A 111 -15.80 -14.36 1.04
CA ALA A 111 -15.85 -12.97 0.59
C ALA A 111 -16.08 -12.00 1.76
N ARG A 112 -16.97 -12.34 2.70
CA ARG A 112 -17.20 -11.55 3.92
C ARG A 112 -15.93 -11.45 4.76
N ALA A 113 -15.23 -12.57 4.91
CA ALA A 113 -13.97 -12.60 5.63
C ALA A 113 -12.87 -11.79 4.92
N VAL A 114 -12.80 -11.82 3.58
CA VAL A 114 -11.88 -10.98 2.82
C VAL A 114 -12.18 -9.49 3.06
N VAL A 115 -13.44 -9.09 2.98
CA VAL A 115 -13.85 -7.70 3.20
C VAL A 115 -13.54 -7.23 4.63
N GLU A 116 -13.84 -8.06 5.62
CA GLU A 116 -13.69 -7.69 7.03
C GLU A 116 -12.22 -7.70 7.49
N PHE A 117 -11.45 -8.73 7.10
CA PHE A 117 -10.09 -8.97 7.60
C PHE A 117 -8.98 -8.42 6.70
N LEU A 118 -9.20 -8.32 5.38
CA LEU A 118 -8.17 -7.87 4.42
C LEU A 118 -8.45 -6.49 3.86
N THR A 119 -9.66 -6.24 3.37
CA THR A 119 -9.98 -5.03 2.59
C THR A 119 -9.80 -3.76 3.40
N ARG A 120 -10.34 -3.70 4.63
CA ARG A 120 -10.23 -2.50 5.47
C ARG A 120 -8.77 -2.18 5.88
N PRO A 121 -7.98 -3.15 6.40
CA PRO A 121 -6.56 -2.90 6.68
C PRO A 121 -5.77 -2.45 5.45
N MET A 122 -6.01 -3.09 4.29
CA MET A 122 -5.38 -2.73 3.03
C MET A 122 -5.70 -1.30 2.59
N LEU A 123 -6.95 -0.87 2.74
CA LEU A 123 -7.39 0.48 2.41
C LEU A 123 -6.63 1.50 3.25
N TRP A 124 -6.55 1.31 4.57
CA TRP A 124 -5.82 2.23 5.46
C TRP A 124 -4.32 2.27 5.18
N GLY A 125 -3.69 1.11 5.00
CA GLY A 125 -2.26 1.03 4.71
C GLY A 125 -1.89 1.73 3.41
N SER A 126 -2.63 1.46 2.34
CA SER A 126 -2.40 2.07 1.04
C SER A 126 -2.73 3.56 1.04
N LEU A 127 -3.83 4.00 1.65
CA LEU A 127 -4.22 5.40 1.77
C LEU A 127 -3.15 6.23 2.48
N VAL A 128 -2.68 5.76 3.65
CA VAL A 128 -1.64 6.48 4.40
C VAL A 128 -0.33 6.55 3.61
N ALA A 129 0.08 5.46 2.97
CA ALA A 129 1.26 5.46 2.12
C ALA A 129 1.15 6.42 0.92
N ILE A 130 -0.04 6.52 0.29
CA ILE A 130 -0.32 7.48 -0.79
C ILE A 130 -0.21 8.92 -0.28
N LEU A 131 -0.90 9.24 0.82
CA LEU A 131 -0.91 10.59 1.39
C LEU A 131 0.50 11.02 1.80
N LEU A 132 1.25 10.15 2.49
CA LEU A 132 2.64 10.43 2.84
C LEU A 132 3.53 10.56 1.61
N THR A 133 3.32 9.75 0.58
CA THR A 133 4.05 9.90 -0.68
C THR A 133 3.82 11.27 -1.30
N ILE A 134 2.58 11.74 -1.37
CA ILE A 134 2.23 13.06 -1.90
C ILE A 134 2.84 14.18 -1.04
N LEU A 135 2.58 14.15 0.26
CA LEU A 135 3.03 15.18 1.21
C LEU A 135 4.55 15.32 1.24
N LEU A 136 5.27 14.20 1.36
CA LEU A 136 6.73 14.20 1.40
C LEU A 136 7.36 14.61 0.06
N SER A 137 6.60 14.57 -1.04
CA SER A 137 7.08 14.91 -2.38
C SER A 137 6.86 16.37 -2.77
N ILE A 138 6.05 17.14 -2.03
CA ILE A 138 5.85 18.58 -2.25
C ILE A 138 7.19 19.34 -2.40
N PRO A 139 8.23 19.09 -1.56
CA PRO A 139 9.51 19.78 -1.67
C PRO A 139 10.28 19.51 -2.97
N LEU A 140 9.95 18.46 -3.72
CA LEU A 140 10.51 18.19 -5.04
C LEU A 140 9.94 19.11 -6.12
N LEU A 141 8.71 19.61 -5.93
CA LEU A 141 8.01 20.50 -6.87
C LEU A 141 8.47 21.96 -6.73
N LEU A 142 9.05 22.33 -5.58
CA LEU A 142 9.53 23.69 -5.35
C LEU A 142 10.84 23.95 -6.13
N PRO A 143 11.05 25.15 -6.71
CA PRO A 143 12.30 25.50 -7.37
C PRO A 143 13.48 25.41 -6.39
N LYS A 144 14.63 24.91 -6.87
CA LYS A 144 15.86 24.93 -6.06
C LYS A 144 16.30 26.38 -5.92
N LYS A 145 16.36 26.91 -4.69
CA LYS A 145 17.12 28.14 -4.45
C LYS A 145 18.57 27.86 -4.84
N LYS A 146 19.10 28.66 -5.77
CA LYS A 146 20.48 28.59 -6.22
C LYS A 146 21.44 28.95 -5.10
#